data_AF-A0A9W3SH79-F1
#
_entry.id   AF-A0A9W3SH79-F1
#
_cell.length_a   1.000
_cell.length_b   1.000
_cell.length_c   1.000
_cell.angle_alpha   90.00
_cell.angle_beta   90.00
_cell.angle_gamma   90.00
#
_symmetry.space_group_name_H-M   'P 1'
#
loop_
_entity.id
_entity.type
_entity.pdbx_description
1 polymer ?
#
loop_
_entity_poly.entity_id
_entity_poly.type
_entity_poly.pdbx_seq_one_letter_code
_entity_poly.pdbx_strand_id
1 'polypeptide(L)'
;MGKTKEAVKALFVTGYKPTQQDFADLIEVAGVQGPKGDKGETGSPGLKGDKGDTGAKGADGKNGTNGTNGVGVKSISVTVDTAGKITGGTWIGTDDKSNNITINS
;
A
#
# COMPACT_ATOMS: atom_id res chain seq x y z
N MET A 1 67.04 14.90 -35.26
CA MET A 1 66.56 14.70 -33.88
C MET A 1 66.24 16.09 -33.36
N GLY A 2 64.95 16.46 -33.27
CA GLY A 2 64.53 17.82 -32.92
C GLY A 2 65.01 18.23 -31.52
N LYS A 3 65.24 19.53 -31.32
CA LYS A 3 65.67 20.07 -30.01
C LYS A 3 64.50 20.05 -29.03
N THR A 4 64.73 19.62 -27.78
CA THR A 4 63.70 19.65 -26.74
C THR A 4 63.46 21.08 -26.23
N LYS A 5 62.31 21.32 -25.58
CA LYS A 5 61.93 22.63 -25.03
C LYS A 5 62.96 23.15 -24.03
N GLU A 6 63.60 22.24 -23.30
CA GLU A 6 64.61 22.49 -22.27
C GLU A 6 65.94 22.92 -22.91
N ALA A 7 66.33 22.29 -24.02
CA ALA A 7 67.56 22.61 -24.74
C ALA A 7 67.50 24.02 -25.37
N VAL A 8 66.34 24.40 -25.91
CA VAL A 8 66.18 25.75 -26.49
C VAL A 8 66.15 26.82 -25.40
N LYS A 9 65.51 26.56 -24.24
CA LYS A 9 65.56 27.48 -23.08
C LYS A 9 66.99 27.74 -22.60
N ALA A 10 67.83 26.71 -22.53
CA ALA A 10 69.22 26.85 -22.11
C ALA A 10 70.04 27.73 -23.06
N LEU A 11 69.79 27.65 -24.36
CA LEU A 11 70.45 28.49 -25.37
C LEU A 11 70.09 29.97 -25.23
N PHE A 12 68.84 30.32 -24.90
CA PHE A 12 68.48 31.72 -24.68
C PHE A 12 69.27 32.37 -23.53
N VAL A 13 69.60 31.60 -22.49
CA VAL A 13 70.36 32.09 -21.33
C VAL A 13 71.81 32.41 -21.71
N THR A 14 72.37 31.76 -22.75
CA THR A 14 73.73 32.02 -23.23
C THR A 14 73.83 33.19 -24.20
N GLY A 15 72.72 33.91 -24.43
CA GLY A 15 72.65 35.03 -25.39
C GLY A 15 72.51 34.58 -26.85
N TYR A 16 72.36 33.28 -27.10
CA TYR A 16 72.06 32.75 -28.42
C TYR A 16 70.75 33.36 -28.96
N LYS A 17 70.78 33.79 -30.22
CA LYS A 17 69.63 34.31 -30.96
C LYS A 17 69.10 33.15 -31.83
N PRO A 18 68.00 32.48 -31.44
CA PRO A 18 67.52 31.33 -32.19
C PRO A 18 67.03 31.72 -33.57
N THR A 19 67.23 30.80 -34.50
CA THR A 19 66.82 30.91 -35.91
C THR A 19 65.40 30.40 -36.10
N GLN A 20 64.79 30.71 -37.23
CA GLN A 20 63.46 30.22 -37.59
C GLN A 20 63.37 28.69 -37.58
N GLN A 21 64.47 28.00 -37.91
CA GLN A 21 64.55 26.54 -37.88
C GLN A 21 64.49 25.98 -36.45
N ASP A 22 65.10 26.65 -35.47
CA ASP A 22 65.08 26.21 -34.07
C ASP A 22 63.67 26.22 -33.47
N PHE A 23 62.81 27.14 -33.93
CA PHE A 23 61.41 27.19 -33.54
C PHE A 23 60.55 26.18 -34.30
N ALA A 24 60.89 25.86 -35.55
CA ALA A 24 60.20 24.83 -36.33
C ALA A 24 60.37 23.44 -35.67
N ASP A 25 61.58 23.13 -35.20
CA ASP A 25 61.89 21.87 -34.53
C ASP A 25 61.14 21.69 -33.19
N LEU A 26 60.68 22.77 -32.55
CA LEU A 26 59.87 22.72 -31.32
C LEU A 26 58.40 22.41 -31.57
N ILE A 27 57.88 22.76 -32.76
CA ILE A 27 56.47 22.54 -33.14
C ILE A 27 56.23 21.04 -33.34
N GLU A 28 57.24 20.29 -33.81
CA GLU A 28 57.18 18.84 -33.97
C GLU A 28 56.96 18.09 -32.64
N VAL A 29 57.33 18.70 -31.51
CA VAL A 29 57.21 18.09 -30.16
C VAL A 29 55.93 18.53 -29.42
N ALA A 30 55.28 19.63 -29.82
CA ALA A 30 54.21 20.26 -29.03
C ALA A 30 52.77 19.98 -29.51
N GLY A 31 52.58 19.26 -30.63
CA GLY A 31 51.30 19.22 -31.37
C GLY A 31 50.25 18.18 -30.97
N VAL A 32 50.41 17.39 -29.91
CA VAL A 32 49.40 16.37 -29.55
C VAL A 32 48.38 16.91 -28.54
N GLN A 33 47.17 17.20 -29.01
CA GLN A 33 46.01 17.42 -28.14
C GLN A 33 45.74 16.13 -27.35
N GLY A 34 45.64 16.25 -26.03
CA GLY A 34 45.35 15.10 -25.15
C GLY A 34 44.02 14.43 -25.50
N PRO A 35 43.86 13.15 -25.16
CA PRO A 35 42.64 12.41 -25.46
C PRO A 35 41.42 13.08 -24.80
N LYS A 36 40.27 13.03 -25.47
CA LYS A 36 39.00 13.43 -24.88
C LYS A 36 38.74 12.57 -23.65
N GLY A 37 38.37 13.20 -22.53
CA GLY A 37 38.00 12.47 -21.32
C GLY A 37 36.81 11.54 -21.55
N ASP A 38 36.77 10.44 -20.79
CA ASP A 38 35.72 9.43 -20.91
C ASP A 38 34.33 10.00 -20.59
N LYS A 39 33.31 9.40 -21.20
CA LYS A 39 31.92 9.72 -20.91
C LYS A 39 31.61 9.27 -19.48
N GLY A 40 31.01 10.15 -18.67
CA GLY A 40 30.57 9.81 -17.33
C GLY A 40 29.57 8.65 -17.31
N GLU A 41 29.57 7.88 -16.23
CA GLU A 41 28.67 6.73 -16.06
C GLU A 41 27.20 7.15 -15.97
N THR A 42 26.31 6.24 -16.35
CA THR A 42 24.86 6.46 -16.22
C THR A 42 24.46 6.39 -14.75
N GLY A 43 23.62 7.33 -14.30
CA GLY A 43 23.15 7.36 -12.91
C GLY A 43 22.36 6.11 -12.52
N SER A 44 22.42 5.75 -11.25
CA SER A 44 21.71 4.58 -10.72
C SER A 44 20.18 4.74 -10.82
N PRO A 45 19.43 3.63 -10.97
CA PRO A 45 17.96 3.67 -10.89
C PRO A 45 17.46 4.27 -9.57
N GLY A 46 16.33 4.96 -9.63
CA GLY A 46 15.67 5.49 -8.43
C GLY A 46 15.18 4.39 -7.48
N LEU A 47 15.03 4.73 -6.20
CA LEU A 47 14.51 3.80 -5.19
C LEU A 47 13.03 3.48 -5.42
N LYS A 48 12.62 2.27 -5.04
CA LYS A 48 11.21 1.86 -5.04
C LYS A 48 10.44 2.70 -4.03
N GLY A 49 9.26 3.18 -4.41
CA GLY A 49 8.37 3.91 -3.50
C GLY A 49 7.88 3.07 -2.32
N ASP A 50 7.51 3.75 -1.24
CA ASP A 50 7.05 3.12 -0.01
C ASP A 50 5.74 2.35 -0.18
N LYS A 51 5.51 1.37 0.71
CA LYS A 51 4.24 0.64 0.77
C LYS A 51 3.14 1.58 1.27
N GLY A 52 1.98 1.54 0.61
CA GLY A 52 0.82 2.32 1.06
C GLY A 52 0.29 1.90 2.44
N ASP A 53 -0.42 2.82 3.08
CA ASP A 53 -0.98 2.64 4.42
C ASP A 53 -2.02 1.52 4.49
N THR A 54 -2.18 0.96 5.70
CA THR A 54 -3.25 -0.01 5.99
C THR A 54 -4.62 0.68 5.94
N GLY A 55 -5.62 0.02 5.37
CA GLY A 55 -6.98 0.55 5.29
C GLY A 55 -7.63 0.77 6.66
N ALA A 56 -8.64 1.64 6.71
CA ALA A 56 -9.38 1.95 7.92
C ALA A 56 -10.14 0.72 8.46
N LYS A 57 -10.35 0.68 9.77
CA LYS A 57 -11.20 -0.33 10.42
C LYS A 57 -12.64 -0.22 9.92
N GLY A 58 -13.29 -1.37 9.72
CA GLY A 58 -14.72 -1.42 9.38
C GLY A 58 -15.62 -0.82 10.46
N ALA A 59 -16.81 -0.40 10.08
CA ALA A 59 -17.81 0.12 11.01
C ALA A 59 -18.36 -0.98 11.94
N ASP A 60 -18.82 -0.57 13.12
CA ASP A 60 -19.48 -1.48 14.06
C ASP A 60 -20.82 -2.00 13.51
N GLY A 61 -21.22 -3.18 13.97
CA GLY A 61 -22.51 -3.79 13.63
C GLY A 61 -23.71 -2.99 14.16
N LYS A 62 -24.88 -3.17 13.55
CA LYS A 62 -26.14 -2.57 14.03
C LYS A 62 -26.69 -3.35 15.22
N ASN A 63 -27.38 -2.66 16.13
CA ASN A 63 -28.14 -3.31 17.20
C ASN A 63 -29.24 -4.20 16.62
N GLY A 64 -29.57 -5.28 17.34
CA GLY A 64 -30.73 -6.11 17.02
C GLY A 64 -32.06 -5.39 17.25
N THR A 65 -33.15 -5.94 16.70
CA THR A 65 -34.51 -5.44 16.91
C THR A 65 -35.10 -6.00 18.19
N ASN A 66 -36.05 -5.28 18.78
CA ASN A 66 -36.84 -5.78 19.92
C ASN A 66 -37.62 -7.04 19.52
N GLY A 67 -37.86 -7.94 20.49
CA GLY A 67 -38.72 -9.11 20.31
C GLY A 67 -40.20 -8.73 20.19
N THR A 68 -41.03 -9.67 19.72
CA THR A 68 -42.49 -9.52 19.67
C THR A 68 -43.12 -9.71 21.06
N ASN A 69 -44.26 -9.07 21.30
CA ASN A 69 -45.06 -9.31 22.51
C ASN A 69 -45.50 -10.78 22.59
N GLY A 70 -45.64 -11.30 23.81
CA GLY A 70 -46.19 -12.64 24.06
C GLY A 70 -47.70 -12.73 23.81
N VAL A 71 -48.22 -13.95 23.71
CA VAL A 71 -49.66 -14.24 23.59
C VAL A 71 -50.25 -14.46 24.98
N GLY A 72 -51.28 -13.68 25.33
CA GLY A 72 -52.06 -13.84 26.57
C GLY A 72 -53.29 -14.73 26.36
N VAL A 73 -54.10 -14.91 27.41
CA VAL A 73 -55.38 -15.65 27.35
C VAL A 73 -56.54 -14.67 27.18
N LYS A 74 -57.39 -14.90 26.17
CA LYS A 74 -58.60 -14.11 25.86
C LYS A 74 -59.85 -14.72 26.47
N SER A 75 -60.03 -16.04 26.36
CA SER A 75 -61.17 -16.77 26.91
C SER A 75 -60.83 -18.24 27.15
N ILE A 76 -61.62 -18.89 28.02
CA ILE A 76 -61.50 -20.30 28.37
C ILE A 76 -62.88 -20.96 28.29
N SER A 77 -62.95 -22.12 27.65
CA SER A 77 -64.12 -22.99 27.60
C SER A 77 -63.75 -24.33 28.22
N VAL A 78 -64.62 -24.84 29.10
CA VAL A 78 -64.41 -26.10 29.82
C VAL A 78 -65.42 -27.13 29.34
N THR A 79 -64.96 -28.35 29.12
CA THR A 79 -65.80 -29.51 28.79
C THR A 79 -65.98 -30.35 30.04
N VAL A 80 -67.23 -30.67 30.36
CA VAL A 80 -67.61 -31.57 31.46
C VAL A 80 -68.39 -32.76 30.92
N ASP A 81 -68.25 -33.91 31.56
CA ASP A 81 -69.08 -35.08 31.28
C ASP A 81 -70.44 -35.03 32.01
N THR A 82 -71.27 -36.04 31.79
CA THR A 82 -72.60 -36.17 32.41
C THR A 82 -72.55 -36.37 33.93
N ALA A 83 -71.39 -36.74 34.48
CA ALA A 83 -71.16 -36.84 35.92
C ALA A 83 -70.62 -35.53 36.51
N GLY A 84 -70.41 -34.49 35.69
CA GLY A 84 -69.86 -33.21 36.10
C GLY A 84 -68.33 -33.20 36.23
N LYS A 85 -67.63 -34.24 35.78
CA LYS A 85 -66.16 -34.29 35.77
C LYS A 85 -65.62 -33.46 34.60
N ILE A 86 -64.60 -32.65 34.86
CA ILE A 86 -63.89 -31.92 33.81
C ILE A 86 -63.10 -32.92 32.96
N THR A 87 -63.39 -32.96 31.66
CA THR A 87 -62.77 -33.89 30.70
C THR A 87 -61.83 -33.19 29.72
N GLY A 88 -61.87 -31.86 29.64
CA GLY A 88 -61.03 -31.08 28.75
C GLY A 88 -61.45 -29.63 28.66
N GLY A 89 -60.97 -28.96 27.62
CA GLY A 89 -61.39 -27.59 27.30
C GLY A 89 -60.59 -27.01 26.15
N THR A 90 -60.87 -25.75 25.85
CA THR A 90 -60.09 -24.94 24.93
C THR A 90 -59.81 -23.58 25.53
N TRP A 91 -58.66 -22.98 25.25
CA TRP A 91 -58.42 -21.56 25.49
C TRP A 91 -58.16 -20.84 24.17
N ILE A 92 -58.66 -19.61 24.07
CA ILE A 92 -58.40 -18.71 22.95
C ILE A 92 -57.32 -17.72 23.38
N GLY A 93 -56.24 -17.60 22.61
CA GLY A 93 -55.20 -16.63 22.84
C GLY A 93 -55.63 -15.20 22.49
N THR A 94 -54.89 -14.20 22.96
CA THR A 94 -55.08 -12.81 22.49
C THR A 94 -54.83 -12.66 20.98
N ASP A 95 -54.16 -13.64 20.37
CA ASP A 95 -53.95 -13.80 18.93
C ASP A 95 -55.09 -14.54 18.20
N ASP A 96 -56.22 -14.77 18.88
CA ASP A 96 -57.41 -15.45 18.36
C ASP A 96 -57.20 -16.93 17.96
N LYS A 97 -56.07 -17.54 18.33
CA LYS A 97 -55.85 -18.97 18.11
C LYS A 97 -56.45 -19.80 19.24
N SER A 98 -57.10 -20.90 18.87
CA SER A 98 -57.63 -21.89 19.82
C SER A 98 -56.60 -22.96 20.12
N ASN A 99 -56.53 -23.35 21.40
CA ASN A 99 -55.63 -24.37 21.90
C ASN A 99 -56.38 -25.29 22.86
N ASN A 100 -55.99 -26.55 22.90
CA ASN A 100 -56.59 -27.61 23.71
C ASN A 100 -56.05 -27.60 25.14
N ILE A 101 -56.94 -27.83 26.11
CA ILE A 101 -56.63 -28.05 27.52
C ILE A 101 -56.73 -29.56 27.78
N THR A 102 -55.61 -30.16 28.16
CA THR A 102 -55.53 -31.58 28.54
C THR A 102 -55.65 -31.72 30.05
N ILE A 103 -56.52 -32.61 30.52
CA ILE A 103 -56.64 -32.96 31.93
C ILE A 103 -55.91 -34.27 32.17
N ASN A 104 -54.84 -34.21 32.95
CA ASN A 104 -54.16 -35.42 33.42
C ASN A 104 -54.97 -35.97 34.60
N SER A 105 -55.52 -37.16 34.44
CA SER A 105 -56.33 -37.87 35.45
C SER A 105 -55.47 -38.58 36.49
#